data_AF-A0AAW9ZM35-F1
#
_entry.id   AF-A0AAW9ZM35-F1
#
_cell.length_a   1.000
_cell.length_b   1.000
_cell.length_c   1.000
_cell.angle_alpha   90.00
_cell.angle_beta   90.00
_cell.angle_gamma   90.00
#
_symmetry.space_group_name_H-M   'P 1'
#
loop_
_entity.id
_entity.type
_entity.pdbx_description
1 polymer ?
#
loop_
_entity_poly.entity_id
_entity_poly.type
_entity_poly.pdbx_seq_one_letter_code
_entity_poly.pdbx_strand_id
1 'polypeptide(L)' 'MHQLRNRLNVMGFALYALRNEASKPLETLRSAHQSAVELLNQLGEEERARQQIKDTQADTSDR' A
#
# COMPACT_ATOMS: atom_id res chain seq x y z
N MET A 1 7.40 5.03 3.65
CA MET A 1 6.44 4.33 2.76
C MET A 1 6.99 3.93 1.39
N HIS A 2 7.82 4.74 0.73
CA HIS A 2 8.27 4.48 -0.65
C HIS A 2 8.98 3.12 -0.86
N GLN A 3 9.92 2.74 0.03
CA GLN A 3 10.65 1.48 -0.10
C GLN A 3 9.75 0.23 0.01
N LEU A 4 8.80 0.23 0.95
CA LEU A 4 7.84 -0.86 1.11
C LEU A 4 6.92 -0.99 -0.11
N ARG A 5 6.42 0.13 -0.63
CA ARG A 5 5.63 0.16 -1.87
C ARG A 5 6.41 -0.42 -3.05
N ASN A 6 7.69 -0.05 -3.19
CA ASN A 6 8.53 -0.58 -4.25
C ASN A 6 8.71 -2.11 -4.14
N ARG A 7 8.96 -2.62 -2.93
CA ARG A 7 9.09 -4.07 -2.68
C ARG A 7 7.79 -4.83 -3.01
N LEU A 8 6.63 -4.29 -2.65
CA LEU A 8 5.35 -4.90 -3.01
C LEU A 8 5.10 -4.85 -4.53
N ASN A 9 5.50 -3.78 -5.22
CA ASN A 9 5.39 -3.71 -6.68
C ASN A 9 6.23 -4.79 -7.38
N VAL A 10 7.50 -4.96 -6.97
CA VAL A 10 8.38 -6.01 -7.50
C VAL A 10 7.78 -7.40 -7.27
N MET A 11 7.26 -7.65 -6.07
CA MET A 11 6.58 -8.91 -5.76
C MET A 11 5.33 -9.11 -6.63
N GLY A 12 4.55 -8.06 -6.87
CA GLY A 12 3.38 -8.11 -7.75
C GLY A 12 3.74 -8.49 -9.19
N PHE A 13 4.84 -7.94 -9.72
CA PHE A 13 5.34 -8.32 -11.05
C PHE A 13 5.76 -9.79 -11.11
N ALA A 14 6.45 -10.29 -10.07
CA ALA A 14 6.84 -11.68 -9.98
C ALA A 14 5.61 -12.61 -9.91
N LEU A 15 4.62 -12.27 -9.08
CA LEU A 15 3.36 -13.04 -8.95
C LEU A 15 2.54 -13.01 -10.24
N TYR A 16 2.55 -11.90 -10.97
CA TYR A 16 1.87 -11.78 -12.26
C TYR A 16 2.54 -12.64 -13.35
N ALA A 17 3.87 -12.72 -13.36
CA ALA A 17 4.59 -13.62 -14.27
C ALA A 17 4.22 -15.09 -14.04
N LEU A 18 3.96 -15.46 -12.78
CA LEU A 18 3.56 -16.82 -12.36
C LEU A 18 2.03 -17.04 -12.36
N ARG A 19 1.23 -16.15 -12.96
CA ARG A 19 -0.24 -16.20 -12.82
C ARG A 19 -0.89 -17.51 -13.28
N ASN A 20 -0.28 -18.18 -14.26
CA ASN A 20 -0.76 -19.43 -14.85
C ASN A 20 -0.34 -20.66 -14.02
N GLU A 21 0.54 -20.49 -13.03
CA GLU A 21 0.91 -21.55 -12.11
C GLU A 21 -0.14 -21.66 -11.01
N ALA A 22 -0.77 -22.83 -10.93
CA ALA A 22 -1.75 -23.15 -9.90
C ALA A 22 -1.08 -24.00 -8.82
N SER A 23 -0.77 -23.38 -7.70
CA SER A 23 -0.40 -24.08 -6.47
C SER A 23 -1.00 -23.37 -5.26
N LYS A 24 -1.46 -24.13 -4.28
CA LYS A 24 -2.05 -23.60 -3.03
C LYS A 24 -1.13 -22.58 -2.32
N PRO A 25 0.21 -22.76 -2.29
CA PRO A 25 1.12 -21.74 -1.77
C PRO A 25 1.11 -20.43 -2.59
N LEU A 26 1.09 -20.52 -3.93
CA LEU A 26 1.06 -19.33 -4.80
C LEU A 26 -0.26 -18.56 -4.68
N GLU A 27 -1.38 -19.25 -4.51
CA GLU A 27 -2.68 -18.61 -4.23
C GLU A 27 -2.64 -17.87 -2.88
N THR A 28 -2.12 -18.52 -1.84
CA THR A 28 -1.96 -17.90 -0.52
C THR A 28 -1.07 -16.66 -0.61
N LEU A 29 0.03 -16.75 -1.35
CA LEU A 29 0.96 -15.64 -1.54
C LEU A 29 0.34 -14.48 -2.33
N ARG A 30 -0.48 -14.76 -3.35
CA ARG A 30 -1.26 -13.76 -4.09
C ARG A 30 -2.25 -13.04 -3.17
N SER A 31 -3.00 -13.77 -2.36
CA SER A 31 -3.94 -13.18 -1.40
C SER A 31 -3.23 -12.30 -0.36
N ALA A 32 -2.11 -12.78 0.20
CA ALA A 32 -1.33 -12.02 1.16
C ALA A 32 -0.74 -10.73 0.56
N HIS A 33 -0.25 -10.80 -0.69
CA HIS A 33 0.23 -9.64 -1.44
C HIS A 33 -0.87 -8.61 -1.64
N GLN A 34 -2.06 -9.04 -2.06
CA GLN A 34 -3.22 -8.18 -2.26
C GLN A 34 -3.61 -7.46 -0.95
N SER A 35 -3.73 -8.19 0.16
CA SER A 35 -4.04 -7.58 1.48
C SER A 35 -2.95 -6.60 1.92
N ALA A 36 -1.67 -6.90 1.69
CA ALA A 36 -0.58 -5.99 2.03
C ALA A 36 -0.63 -4.68 1.22
N VAL A 37 -0.99 -4.75 -0.07
CA VAL A 37 -1.18 -3.56 -0.92
C VAL A 37 -2.36 -2.72 -0.43
N GLU A 38 -3.48 -3.35 -0.07
CA GLU A 38 -4.66 -2.66 0.45
C GLU A 38 -4.35 -1.92 1.76
N LEU A 39 -3.72 -2.60 2.72
CA LEU A 39 -3.31 -1.99 4.00
C LEU A 39 -2.33 -0.83 3.78
N LEU A 40 -1.39 -0.98 2.85
CA LEU A 40 -0.43 0.08 2.53
C LEU A 40 -1.12 1.32 1.95
N ASN A 41 -2.16 1.12 1.15
CA ASN A 41 -2.95 2.22 0.59
C ASN A 41 -3.76 2.91 1.69
N GLN A 42 -4.45 2.15 2.55
CA GLN A 42 -5.18 2.70 3.70
C GLN A 42 -4.27 3.54 4.60
N LEU A 43 -3.09 3.03 4.94
CA LEU A 43 -2.12 3.77 5.75
C LEU A 43 -1.66 5.07 5.05
N GLY A 44 -1.46 5.03 3.73
CA GLY A 44 -1.13 6.23 2.95
C GLY A 44 -2.27 7.26 2.91
N GLU A 45 -3.52 6.83 2.85
CA GLU A 45 -4.68 7.72 2.95
C GLU A 45 -4.78 8.36 4.34
N GLU A 46 -4.61 7.57 5.41
CA GLU A 46 -4.62 8.07 6.78
C GLU A 46 -3.51 9.09 7.03
N GLU A 47 -2.29 8.84 6.55
CA GLU A 47 -1.17 9.78 6.65
C GLU A 47 -1.48 11.11 5.96
N ARG A 48 -2.08 11.08 4.76
CA ARG A 48 -2.48 12.29 4.04
C ARG A 48 -3.61 13.04 4.73
N ALA A 49 -4.64 12.33 5.22
CA ALA A 49 -5.73 12.93 5.97
C ALA A 49 -5.22 13.64 7.25
N ARG A 50 -4.29 13.01 7.98
CA ARG A 50 -3.65 13.61 9.15
C ARG A 50 -2.83 14.86 8.79
N GLN A 51 -2.14 14.86 7.65
CA GLN A 51 -1.39 16.02 7.20
C GLN A 51 -2.31 17.19 6.83
N GLN A 52 -3.41 16.94 6.12
CA GLN A 52 -4.39 17.98 5.77
C GLN A 52 -5.01 18.64 7.01
N ILE A 53 -5.30 17.87 8.06
CA ILE A 53 -5.81 18.42 9.33
C ILE A 53 -4.76 19.36 9.96
N LYS A 54 -3.48 18.96 9.98
CA LYS A 54 -2.40 19.81 10.50
C LYS A 54 -2.23 21.10 9.70
N ASP A 55 -2.25 21.00 8.38
CA ASP A 55 -2.08 22.16 7.51
C ASP A 55 -3.25 23.14 7.67
N THR A 56 -4.48 22.62 7.82
CA THR A 56 -5.68 23.44 8.09
C THR A 56 -5.58 24.15 9.46
N GLN A 57 -5.09 23.47 10.49
CA GLN A 57 -4.93 24.07 11.82
C GLN A 57 -3.83 25.15 11.87
N ALA A 58 -2.76 24.94 11.11
CA ALA A 58 -1.69 25.94 10.97
C ALA A 58 -2.20 27.22 10.29
N ASP A 59 -2.99 27.11 9.20
CA ASP A 59 -3.57 28.26 8.48
C ASP A 59 -4.57 29.06 9.35
N THR A 60 -5.31 28.40 10.24
CA THR A 60 -6.21 29.09 11.19
C THR A 60 -5.50 29.79 12.36
N SER A 61 -4.25 29.41 12.66
CA SER A 61 -3.49 29.97 13.78
C SER A 61 -2.63 31.17 13.38
N ASP A 62 -2.40 31.37 12.08
CA ASP A 62 -1.57 32.45 11.51
C ASP A 62 -2.40 33.67 11.04
N ARG A 63 -3.68 33.72 11.46
CA ARG A 63 -4.69 34.72 11.07
C ARG A 63 -5.29 35.41 12.29
#